data_AF-A0A536D499-F1
#
_entry.id   AF-A0A536D499-F1
#
_cell.length_a   1.000
_cell.length_b   1.000
_cell.length_c   1.000
_cell.angle_alpha   90.00
_cell.angle_beta   90.00
_cell.angle_gamma   90.00
#
_symmetry.space_group_name_H-M   'P 1'
#
loop_
_entity.id
_entity.type
_entity.pdbx_description
1 polymer ?
#
loop_
_entity_poly.entity_id
_entity_poly.type
_entity_poly.pdbx_seq_one_letter_code
_entity_poly.pdbx_strand_id
1 'polypeptide(L)'
;MQLRRRVLCRVPERGRPGEGDPADQARHHHAVRPPVRQPRLSTEVVPPPHGGSLGGEAGTRDFRWTMPRGWWTRRSNYFWYIVREFTSLPLALWLLWFLVEIRRAQDGPSGYHPHSSLGFVIFSVIVLLFALYHSVTFLSLAGAILHFNVADRPIPSQLIVLSQFAAWAAASVVVGFVLIYFAR
;
A
#
# COMPACT_ATOMS: atom_id res chain seq x y z
N MET A 1 -54.30 -27.74 43.99
CA MET A 1 -54.69 -26.45 44.60
C MET A 1 -53.44 -25.79 45.17
N GLN A 2 -53.25 -24.48 44.94
CA GLN A 2 -52.34 -23.48 45.56
C GLN A 2 -51.81 -22.54 44.45
N LEU A 3 -52.43 -21.38 44.18
CA LEU A 3 -52.26 -20.07 44.84
C LEU A 3 -50.79 -19.64 45.00
N ARG A 4 -50.31 -18.64 44.23
CA ARG A 4 -50.17 -17.23 44.65
C ARG A 4 -49.21 -16.42 43.75
N ARG A 5 -49.60 -15.15 43.63
CA ARG A 5 -48.95 -14.00 42.99
C ARG A 5 -47.99 -13.31 43.98
N ARG A 6 -46.84 -12.78 43.52
CA ARG A 6 -46.12 -11.52 43.93
C ARG A 6 -44.67 -11.55 43.38
N VAL A 7 -44.26 -10.64 42.49
CA VAL A 7 -43.81 -9.23 42.63
C VAL A 7 -42.34 -9.10 43.05
N LEU A 8 -41.54 -8.64 42.06
CA LEU A 8 -40.35 -7.76 42.07
C LEU A 8 -39.23 -7.99 43.10
N CYS A 9 -38.04 -8.37 42.59
CA CYS A 9 -36.76 -7.89 43.10
C CYS A 9 -35.86 -7.50 41.92
N ARG A 10 -35.52 -6.21 41.86
CA ARG A 10 -34.51 -5.59 40.99
C ARG A 10 -33.24 -5.51 41.84
N VAL A 11 -32.12 -6.08 41.39
CA VAL A 11 -30.77 -5.71 41.87
C VAL A 11 -29.80 -5.80 40.67
N PRO A 12 -28.91 -4.80 40.49
CA PRO A 12 -27.95 -4.70 39.38
C PRO A 12 -26.61 -5.35 39.76
N GLU A 13 -25.77 -5.73 38.79
CA GLU A 13 -24.32 -5.47 38.80
C GLU A 13 -23.67 -6.05 37.53
N ARG A 14 -22.56 -5.41 37.14
CA ARG A 14 -21.68 -5.69 36.01
C ARG A 14 -21.00 -7.07 36.09
N GLY A 15 -20.58 -7.56 34.92
CA GLY A 15 -19.45 -8.49 34.81
C GLY A 15 -19.53 -9.46 33.64
N ARG A 16 -19.36 -9.00 32.39
CA ARG A 16 -19.09 -9.90 31.25
C ARG A 16 -17.60 -9.90 30.93
N PRO A 17 -16.89 -11.02 31.09
CA PRO A 17 -15.52 -11.17 30.60
C PRO A 17 -15.53 -11.63 29.14
N GLY A 18 -14.74 -10.95 28.31
CA GLY A 18 -14.08 -11.49 27.10
C GLY A 18 -14.97 -12.01 25.96
N GLU A 19 -15.57 -11.10 25.18
CA GLU A 19 -15.97 -11.43 23.80
C GLU A 19 -14.75 -11.21 22.90
N GLY A 20 -14.17 -12.30 22.39
CA GLY A 20 -13.04 -12.30 21.47
C GLY A 20 -13.42 -11.75 20.10
N ASP A 21 -12.51 -10.97 19.52
CA ASP A 21 -12.65 -10.27 18.25
C ASP A 21 -12.81 -11.27 17.07
N PRO A 22 -13.84 -11.14 16.21
CA PRO A 22 -14.09 -12.04 15.06
C PRO A 22 -13.06 -11.91 13.91
N ALA A 23 -11.98 -11.14 14.10
CA ALA A 23 -10.95 -10.91 13.08
C ALA A 23 -10.00 -12.11 12.83
N ASP A 24 -9.95 -13.10 13.73
CA ASP A 24 -8.98 -14.21 13.65
C ASP A 24 -9.46 -15.46 12.89
N GLN A 25 -10.72 -15.54 12.44
CA GLN A 25 -11.23 -16.73 11.73
C GLN A 25 -11.08 -16.69 10.20
N ALA A 26 -10.48 -15.65 9.62
CA ALA A 26 -10.41 -15.49 8.16
C ALA A 26 -9.24 -16.22 7.46
N ARG A 27 -8.69 -17.31 8.04
CA ARG A 27 -7.53 -18.01 7.45
C ARG A 27 -7.69 -19.48 7.07
N HIS A 28 -8.83 -20.12 7.33
CA HIS A 28 -9.02 -21.51 6.89
C HIS A 28 -10.44 -21.73 6.37
N HIS A 29 -10.56 -22.50 5.29
CA HIS A 29 -11.77 -22.95 4.58
C HIS A 29 -12.15 -22.19 3.30
N HIS A 30 -11.38 -22.45 2.25
CA HIS A 30 -11.78 -22.25 0.87
C HIS A 30 -12.50 -23.53 0.37
N ALA A 31 -13.77 -23.72 0.72
CA ALA A 31 -14.64 -24.67 0.02
C ALA A 31 -16.11 -24.40 0.34
N VAL A 32 -16.96 -24.57 -0.67
CA VAL A 32 -18.44 -24.53 -0.66
C VAL A 32 -19.07 -23.13 -0.83
N ARG A 33 -19.40 -22.82 -2.09
CA ARG A 33 -20.42 -21.82 -2.44
C ARG A 33 -21.83 -22.41 -2.19
N PRO A 34 -22.72 -21.74 -1.45
CA PRO A 34 -24.16 -22.03 -1.49
C PRO A 34 -24.84 -21.23 -2.62
N PRO A 35 -25.96 -21.74 -3.19
CA PRO A 35 -26.62 -21.10 -4.33
C PRO A 35 -27.36 -19.83 -3.93
N VAL A 36 -27.27 -18.83 -4.80
CA VAL A 36 -28.04 -17.58 -4.77
C VAL A 36 -29.53 -17.91 -4.77
N ARG A 37 -30.21 -17.62 -3.67
CA ARG A 37 -31.66 -17.78 -3.54
C ARG A 37 -32.34 -16.68 -4.34
N GLN A 38 -32.83 -16.99 -5.54
CA GLN A 38 -33.69 -16.09 -6.32
C GLN A 38 -35.02 -15.87 -5.57
N PRO A 39 -35.44 -14.63 -5.31
CA PRO A 39 -36.77 -14.37 -4.76
C PRO A 39 -37.83 -14.65 -5.84
N ARG A 40 -38.74 -15.58 -5.54
CA ARG A 40 -39.95 -15.85 -6.33
C ARG A 40 -40.74 -14.55 -6.57
N LEU A 41 -40.87 -14.18 -7.84
CA LEU A 41 -41.92 -13.30 -8.35
C LEU A 41 -43.25 -14.04 -8.25
N SER A 42 -44.07 -13.71 -7.24
CA SER A 42 -45.52 -13.94 -7.22
C SER A 42 -46.09 -13.17 -6.04
N THR A 43 -46.55 -11.94 -6.27
CA THR A 43 -47.55 -11.33 -5.40
C THR A 43 -48.60 -10.73 -6.31
N GLU A 44 -49.63 -11.54 -6.53
CA GLU A 44 -50.91 -11.11 -7.04
C GLU A 44 -51.44 -10.00 -6.12
N VAL A 45 -51.56 -8.80 -6.68
CA VAL A 45 -51.96 -7.59 -5.97
C VAL A 45 -53.48 -7.63 -5.79
N VAL A 46 -53.93 -7.97 -4.58
CA VAL A 46 -55.29 -7.65 -4.13
C VAL A 46 -55.21 -6.31 -3.39
N PRO A 47 -55.86 -5.23 -3.87
CA PRO A 47 -55.81 -3.95 -3.21
C PRO A 47 -56.80 -3.90 -2.04
N PRO A 48 -56.41 -3.43 -0.83
CA PRO A 48 -57.35 -3.08 0.21
C PRO A 48 -58.01 -1.72 -0.07
N PRO A 49 -59.27 -1.52 0.34
CA PRO A 49 -59.94 -0.23 0.21
C PRO A 49 -59.55 0.68 1.38
N HIS A 50 -59.38 1.96 1.05
CA HIS A 50 -59.32 3.12 1.94
C HIS A 50 -58.00 3.43 2.67
N GLY A 51 -57.41 4.55 2.25
CA GLY A 51 -57.14 5.68 3.16
C GLY A 51 -55.92 5.55 4.06
N GLY A 52 -54.76 5.96 3.56
CA GLY A 52 -53.59 6.18 4.41
C GLY A 52 -52.33 6.48 3.62
N SER A 53 -52.19 7.72 3.17
CA SER A 53 -50.89 8.25 2.72
C SER A 53 -49.93 8.29 3.90
N LEU A 54 -49.04 7.31 4.00
CA LEU A 54 -47.76 7.44 4.69
C LEU A 54 -46.66 6.96 3.74
N GLY A 55 -46.43 7.77 2.71
CA GLY A 55 -45.23 7.69 1.89
C GLY A 55 -44.02 8.05 2.74
N GLY A 56 -43.37 7.01 3.26
CA GLY A 56 -42.06 7.10 3.90
C GLY A 56 -41.18 6.01 3.31
N GLU A 57 -40.73 6.20 2.07
CA GLU A 57 -39.61 5.41 1.54
C GLU A 57 -38.37 5.73 2.39
N ALA A 58 -38.09 4.88 3.37
CA ALA A 58 -36.83 4.86 4.09
C ALA A 58 -35.74 4.32 3.14
N GLY A 59 -35.34 5.14 2.17
CA GLY A 59 -34.18 4.86 1.33
C GLY A 59 -32.92 4.72 2.18
N THR A 60 -32.17 3.65 1.98
CA THR A 60 -30.88 3.40 2.62
C THR A 60 -29.97 4.60 2.39
N ARG A 61 -29.58 5.31 3.45
CA ARG A 61 -28.70 6.46 3.34
C ARG A 61 -27.28 5.98 3.06
N ASP A 62 -26.82 6.12 1.83
CA ASP A 62 -25.43 5.88 1.47
C ASP A 62 -24.53 6.95 2.10
N PHE A 63 -23.76 6.53 3.11
CA PHE A 63 -22.75 7.37 3.72
C PHE A 63 -21.54 7.45 2.80
N ARG A 64 -21.40 8.58 2.11
CA ARG A 64 -20.26 8.86 1.24
C ARG A 64 -19.06 9.27 2.09
N TRP A 65 -18.12 8.34 2.26
CA TRP A 65 -16.88 8.64 2.98
C TRP A 65 -16.02 9.63 2.19
N THR A 66 -15.60 10.71 2.83
CA THR A 66 -14.70 11.73 2.24
C THR A 66 -13.29 11.53 2.78
N MET A 67 -12.32 11.37 1.87
CA MET A 67 -10.92 11.18 2.26
C MET A 67 -10.29 12.52 2.66
N PRO A 68 -9.78 12.68 3.90
CA PRO A 68 -9.12 13.93 4.32
C PRO A 68 -7.80 14.14 3.57
N ARG A 69 -7.43 15.37 3.20
CA ARG A 69 -6.17 15.69 2.48
C ARG A 69 -4.89 15.20 3.20
N GLY A 70 -4.91 15.12 4.53
CA GLY A 70 -3.82 14.60 5.36
C GLY A 70 -3.94 13.11 5.70
N TRP A 71 -4.65 12.32 4.88
CA TRP A 71 -4.84 10.89 5.15
C TRP A 71 -3.51 10.11 5.27
N TRP A 72 -2.48 10.54 4.55
CA TRP A 72 -1.20 9.86 4.42
C TRP A 72 -0.30 10.01 5.66
N THR A 73 -0.53 11.01 6.52
CA THR A 73 0.27 11.19 7.75
C THR A 73 -0.27 10.37 8.93
N ARG A 74 -1.48 9.79 8.81
CA ARG A 74 -2.11 9.01 9.89
C ARG A 74 -1.50 7.63 10.11
N ARG A 75 -0.87 7.03 9.09
CA ARG A 75 -0.18 5.74 9.23
C ARG A 75 1.18 5.80 8.55
N SER A 76 2.18 5.22 9.22
CA SER A 76 3.56 5.12 8.73
C SER A 76 3.66 4.47 7.34
N ASN A 77 2.85 3.45 7.06
CA ASN A 77 2.84 2.77 5.76
C ASN A 77 2.47 3.72 4.61
N TYR A 78 1.47 4.60 4.82
CA TYR A 78 1.07 5.59 3.81
C TYR A 78 2.09 6.71 3.68
N PHE A 79 2.71 7.11 4.79
CA PHE A 79 3.79 8.07 4.78
C PHE A 79 4.98 7.58 3.92
N TRP A 80 5.46 6.36 4.17
CA TRP A 80 6.55 5.77 3.39
C TRP A 80 6.19 5.55 1.92
N TYR A 81 4.92 5.25 1.62
CA TYR A 81 4.43 5.22 0.24
C TYR A 81 4.58 6.59 -0.44
N ILE A 82 4.11 7.67 0.19
CA ILE A 82 4.25 9.02 -0.39
C ILE A 82 5.73 9.44 -0.51
N VAL A 83 6.56 9.13 0.50
CA VAL A 83 8.01 9.39 0.43
C VAL A 83 8.65 8.64 -0.74
N ARG A 84 8.27 7.38 -0.97
CA ARG A 84 8.72 6.61 -2.13
C ARG A 84 8.36 7.30 -3.43
N GLU A 85 7.12 7.73 -3.62
CA GLU A 85 6.71 8.44 -4.84
C GLU A 85 7.45 9.77 -4.99
N PHE A 86 7.67 10.48 -3.88
CA PHE A 86 8.37 11.76 -3.86
C PHE A 86 9.83 11.65 -4.32
N THR A 87 10.49 10.50 -4.14
CA THR A 87 11.88 10.29 -4.57
C THR A 87 12.09 10.47 -6.08
N SER A 88 11.04 10.34 -6.90
CA SER A 88 11.10 10.56 -8.35
C SER A 88 11.44 12.00 -8.74
N LEU A 89 11.05 12.99 -7.95
CA LEU A 89 11.31 14.41 -8.22
C LEU A 89 12.80 14.78 -8.12
N PRO A 90 13.51 14.52 -7.00
CA PRO A 90 14.94 14.81 -6.92
C PRO A 90 15.75 13.98 -7.92
N LEU A 91 15.35 12.74 -8.20
CA LEU A 91 15.95 11.89 -9.23
C LEU A 91 15.82 12.53 -10.62
N ALA A 92 14.62 12.96 -11.00
CA ALA A 92 14.38 13.60 -12.29
C ALA A 92 15.15 14.91 -12.42
N LEU A 93 15.18 15.74 -11.36
CA LEU A 93 15.92 16.99 -11.35
C LEU A 93 17.43 16.75 -11.53
N TRP A 94 17.98 15.77 -10.84
CA TRP A 94 19.40 15.41 -10.97
C TRP A 94 19.71 14.82 -12.35
N LEU A 95 18.81 14.01 -12.92
CA LEU A 95 18.96 13.50 -14.28
C LEU A 95 18.96 14.64 -15.31
N LEU A 96 18.06 15.61 -15.19
CA LEU A 96 18.05 16.80 -16.04
C LEU A 96 19.38 17.58 -15.93
N TRP A 97 19.90 17.73 -14.71
CA TRP A 97 21.22 18.34 -14.51
C TRP A 97 22.33 17.52 -15.18
N PHE A 98 22.31 16.20 -15.03
CA PHE A 98 23.27 15.29 -15.66
C PHE A 98 23.26 15.41 -17.19
N LEU A 99 22.09 15.59 -17.82
CA LEU A 99 21.99 15.85 -19.26
C LEU A 99 22.64 17.18 -19.66
N VAL A 100 22.49 18.23 -18.84
CA VAL A 100 23.16 19.52 -19.07
C VAL A 100 24.68 19.37 -18.97
N GLU A 101 25.16 18.61 -17.98
CA GLU A 101 26.59 18.31 -17.83
C GLU A 101 27.14 17.52 -19.01
N ILE A 102 26.42 16.52 -19.52
CA ILE A 102 26.81 15.79 -20.75
C ILE A 102 26.95 16.76 -21.92
N ARG A 103 25.96 17.64 -22.13
CA ARG A 103 26.00 18.63 -23.21
C ARG A 103 27.22 19.54 -23.09
N ARG A 104 27.53 20.03 -21.88
CA ARG A 104 28.72 20.86 -21.63
C ARG A 104 30.03 20.11 -21.85
N ALA A 105 30.08 18.82 -21.50
CA ALA A 105 31.23 17.97 -21.73
C ALA A 105 31.51 17.76 -23.23
N GLN A 106 30.49 17.90 -24.10
CA GLN A 106 30.65 17.84 -25.55
C GLN A 106 31.31 19.11 -26.14
N ASP A 107 31.24 20.25 -25.44
CA ASP A 107 31.78 21.54 -25.91
C ASP A 107 33.32 21.66 -25.75
N GLY A 108 34.00 20.59 -25.32
CA GLY A 108 35.45 20.46 -25.28
C GLY A 108 36.13 20.98 -23.99
N PRO A 109 37.46 20.78 -23.85
CA PRO A 109 38.20 21.01 -22.60
C PRO A 109 38.23 22.45 -22.10
N SER A 110 37.93 23.43 -22.96
CA SER A 110 37.98 24.86 -22.65
C SER A 110 36.71 25.41 -22.00
N GLY A 111 35.62 24.65 -21.96
CA GLY A 111 34.33 25.06 -21.40
C GLY A 111 33.88 24.27 -20.16
N TYR A 112 34.59 23.20 -19.79
CA TYR A 112 34.21 22.36 -18.67
C TYR A 112 34.75 22.91 -17.35
N HIS A 113 33.95 23.75 -16.71
CA HIS A 113 34.14 24.10 -15.30
C HIS A 113 33.19 23.26 -14.45
N PRO A 114 33.66 22.19 -13.80
CA PRO A 114 32.82 21.41 -12.92
C PRO A 114 32.27 22.33 -11.81
N HIS A 115 30.96 22.32 -11.62
CA HIS A 115 30.33 22.99 -10.49
C HIS A 115 30.66 22.24 -9.20
N SER A 116 31.90 22.39 -8.71
CA SER A 116 32.38 21.81 -7.45
C SER A 116 31.99 22.66 -6.23
N SER A 117 30.87 23.39 -6.30
CA SER A 117 30.39 24.12 -5.14
C SER A 117 29.97 23.11 -4.06
N LEU A 118 30.35 23.39 -2.81
CA LEU A 118 30.03 22.52 -1.68
C LEU A 118 28.51 22.26 -1.58
N GLY A 119 27.68 23.25 -1.95
CA GLY A 119 26.23 23.10 -2.03
C GLY A 119 25.75 22.09 -3.07
N PHE A 120 26.40 22.03 -4.24
CA PHE A 120 26.06 21.06 -5.27
C PHE A 120 26.44 19.62 -4.88
N VAL A 121 27.58 19.46 -4.18
CA VAL A 121 28.00 18.16 -3.63
C VAL A 121 26.98 17.68 -2.60
N ILE A 122 26.57 18.54 -1.67
CA ILE A 122 25.54 18.21 -0.67
C ILE A 122 24.23 17.82 -1.35
N PHE A 123 23.79 18.58 -2.35
CA PHE A 123 22.58 18.27 -3.11
C PHE A 123 22.69 16.89 -3.78
N SER A 124 23.81 16.60 -4.45
CA SER A 124 24.03 15.31 -5.12
C SER A 124 24.06 14.14 -4.15
N VAL A 125 24.66 14.32 -2.96
CA VAL A 125 24.63 13.30 -1.89
C VAL A 125 23.21 13.06 -1.39
N ILE A 126 22.42 14.11 -1.19
CA ILE A 126 21.01 13.98 -0.80
C ILE A 126 20.22 13.21 -1.87
N VAL A 127 20.39 13.56 -3.15
CA VAL A 127 19.75 12.83 -4.26
C VAL A 127 20.20 11.37 -4.30
N LEU A 128 21.49 11.11 -4.07
CA LEU A 128 22.03 9.75 -4.01
C LEU A 128 21.33 8.94 -2.90
N LEU A 129 21.14 9.50 -1.71
CA LEU A 129 20.38 8.84 -0.64
C LEU A 129 18.94 8.54 -1.04
N PHE A 130 18.26 9.48 -1.70
CA PHE A 130 16.92 9.24 -2.25
C PHE A 130 16.92 8.15 -3.33
N ALA A 131 17.94 8.10 -4.18
CA ALA A 131 18.11 7.08 -5.21
C ALA A 131 18.34 5.68 -4.61
N LEU A 132 19.15 5.58 -3.55
CA LEU A 132 19.34 4.33 -2.81
C LEU A 132 18.02 3.87 -2.19
N TYR A 133 17.30 4.77 -1.51
CA TYR A 133 16.00 4.45 -0.93
C TYR A 133 14.99 3.99 -1.98
N HIS A 134 14.92 4.69 -3.13
CA HIS A 134 14.08 4.30 -4.25
C HIS A 134 14.44 2.92 -4.79
N SER A 135 15.73 2.63 -4.97
CA SER A 135 16.22 1.34 -5.45
C SER A 135 15.86 0.21 -4.48
N VAL A 136 16.13 0.37 -3.19
CA VAL A 136 15.84 -0.64 -2.16
C VAL A 136 14.34 -0.95 -2.10
N THR A 137 13.49 0.07 -2.10
CA THR A 137 12.04 -0.12 -2.08
C THR A 137 11.53 -0.78 -3.37
N PHE A 138 12.04 -0.38 -4.54
CA PHE A 138 11.71 -1.01 -5.82
C PHE A 138 12.11 -2.49 -5.86
N LEU A 139 13.36 -2.82 -5.48
CA LEU A 139 13.86 -4.21 -5.47
C LEU A 139 13.08 -5.10 -4.49
N SER A 140 12.76 -4.56 -3.30
CA SER A 140 11.97 -5.27 -2.30
C SER A 140 10.56 -5.58 -2.82
N LEU A 141 9.90 -4.61 -3.47
CA LEU A 141 8.58 -4.84 -4.07
C LEU A 141 8.65 -5.76 -5.30
N ALA A 142 9.66 -5.60 -6.15
CA ALA A 142 9.85 -6.42 -7.34
C ALA A 142 10.00 -7.91 -6.97
N GLY A 143 10.78 -8.22 -5.93
CA GLY A 143 10.94 -9.59 -5.46
C GLY A 143 9.70 -10.18 -4.78
N ALA A 144 8.84 -9.34 -4.22
CA ALA A 144 7.58 -9.77 -3.61
C ALA A 144 6.47 -10.05 -4.64
N ILE A 145 6.49 -9.38 -5.80
CA ILE A 145 5.46 -9.56 -6.84
C ILE A 145 5.70 -10.83 -7.66
N LEU A 146 6.97 -11.19 -7.86
CA LEU A 146 7.37 -12.35 -8.64
C LEU A 146 7.13 -13.64 -7.84
N HIS A 147 5.99 -14.29 -8.09
CA HIS A 147 5.68 -15.61 -7.55
C HIS A 147 6.05 -16.67 -8.58
N PHE A 148 7.25 -17.24 -8.45
CA PHE A 148 7.67 -18.36 -9.28
C PHE A 148 7.45 -19.68 -8.53
N ASN A 149 6.63 -20.56 -9.11
CA ASN A 149 6.57 -21.96 -8.72
C ASN A 149 7.54 -22.72 -9.61
N VAL A 150 8.59 -23.29 -9.03
CA VAL A 150 9.56 -24.12 -9.77
C VAL A 150 9.41 -25.55 -9.28
N ALA A 151 9.12 -26.46 -10.22
CA ALA A 151 8.99 -27.90 -9.96
C ALA A 151 8.03 -28.25 -8.80
N ASP A 152 6.80 -27.72 -8.86
CA ASP A 152 5.72 -27.91 -7.88
C ASP A 152 6.04 -27.50 -6.43
N ARG A 153 7.17 -26.81 -6.21
CA ARG A 153 7.52 -26.21 -4.92
C ARG A 153 7.44 -24.69 -5.01
N PRO A 154 6.72 -24.04 -4.08
CA PRO A 154 6.74 -22.59 -4.00
C PRO A 154 8.15 -22.14 -3.60
N ILE A 155 8.80 -21.34 -4.45
CA ILE A 155 10.06 -20.71 -4.06
C ILE A 155 9.75 -19.66 -2.97
N PRO A 156 10.46 -19.67 -1.84
CA PRO A 156 10.29 -18.63 -0.84
C PRO A 156 10.65 -17.27 -1.45
N SER A 157 9.74 -16.31 -1.35
CA SER A 157 9.90 -14.94 -1.89
C SER A 157 11.21 -14.27 -1.44
N GLN A 158 11.73 -14.66 -0.27
CA GLN A 158 13.02 -14.21 0.26
C GLN A 158 14.21 -14.50 -0.67
N LEU A 159 14.23 -15.67 -1.35
CA LEU A 159 15.33 -16.01 -2.27
C LEU A 159 15.32 -15.11 -3.51
N ILE A 160 14.12 -14.76 -3.99
CA ILE A 160 13.95 -13.89 -5.16
C ILE A 160 14.41 -12.47 -4.80
N VAL A 161 13.98 -11.96 -3.65
CA VAL A 161 14.46 -10.67 -3.12
C VAL A 161 15.98 -10.67 -2.98
N LEU A 162 16.55 -11.69 -2.33
CA LEU A 162 18.00 -11.82 -2.14
C LEU A 162 18.76 -11.84 -3.47
N SER A 163 18.28 -12.58 -4.47
CA SER A 163 18.92 -12.63 -5.79
C SER A 163 18.95 -11.27 -6.49
N GLN A 164 17.90 -10.47 -6.36
CA GLN A 164 17.85 -9.14 -6.95
C GLN A 164 18.78 -8.18 -6.22
N PHE A 165 18.84 -8.24 -4.89
CA PHE A 165 19.83 -7.49 -4.11
C PHE A 165 21.26 -7.89 -4.47
N ALA A 166 21.52 -9.19 -4.65
CA ALA A 166 22.82 -9.69 -5.07
C ALA A 166 23.21 -9.18 -6.47
N ALA A 167 22.28 -9.22 -7.44
CA ALA A 167 22.49 -8.69 -8.78
C ALA A 167 22.76 -7.18 -8.78
N TRP A 168 22.02 -6.41 -7.99
CA TRP A 168 22.22 -4.97 -7.84
C TRP A 168 23.56 -4.61 -7.18
N ALA A 169 23.96 -5.35 -6.14
CA ALA A 169 25.26 -5.19 -5.50
C ALA A 169 26.40 -5.52 -6.48
N ALA A 170 26.28 -6.64 -7.21
CA ALA A 170 27.26 -7.03 -8.23
C ALA A 170 27.38 -5.97 -9.34
N ALA A 171 26.26 -5.45 -9.86
CA ALA A 171 26.27 -4.38 -10.85
C ALA A 171 26.97 -3.12 -10.32
N SER A 172 26.72 -2.74 -9.07
CA SER A 172 27.36 -1.59 -8.43
C SER A 172 28.88 -1.76 -8.31
N VAL A 173 29.35 -2.97 -7.96
CA VAL A 173 30.79 -3.31 -7.90
C VAL A 173 31.43 -3.24 -9.28
N VAL A 174 30.78 -3.81 -10.31
CA VAL A 174 31.31 -3.79 -11.68
C VAL A 174 31.43 -2.35 -12.20
N VAL A 175 30.41 -1.51 -12.01
CA VAL A 175 30.47 -0.10 -12.41
C VAL A 175 31.58 0.64 -11.66
N GLY A 176 31.68 0.45 -10.35
CA GLY A 176 32.75 1.06 -9.55
C GLY A 176 34.14 0.62 -10.01
N PHE A 177 34.33 -0.68 -10.27
CA PHE A 177 35.59 -1.22 -10.78
C PHE A 177 35.96 -0.63 -12.14
N VAL A 178 35.00 -0.57 -13.08
CA VAL A 178 35.20 0.01 -14.41
C VAL A 178 35.59 1.49 -14.31
N LEU A 179 34.90 2.27 -13.49
CA LEU A 179 35.21 3.70 -13.29
C LEU A 179 36.61 3.90 -12.70
N ILE A 180 37.01 3.11 -11.69
CA ILE A 180 38.35 3.20 -11.09
C ILE A 180 39.42 2.76 -12.09
N TYR A 181 39.16 1.73 -12.89
CA TYR A 181 40.09 1.25 -13.89
C TYR A 181 40.33 2.29 -14.99
N PHE A 182 39.29 2.97 -15.48
CA PHE A 182 39.43 4.05 -16.46
C PHE A 182 39.99 5.36 -15.88
N ALA A 183 39.83 5.58 -14.58
CA ALA A 183 40.36 6.77 -13.89
C ALA A 183 41.85 6.67 -13.55
N ARG A 184 42.47 5.49 -13.76
CA ARG A 184 43.88 5.22 -13.49
C ARG A 184 44.68 5.20 -14.78
#